data_AF-A0A1C5XHM2-F1
#
_entry.id   AF-A0A1C5XHM2-F1
#
_cell.length_a   1.000
_cell.length_b   1.000
_cell.length_c   1.000
_cell.angle_alpha   90.00
_cell.angle_beta   90.00
_cell.angle_gamma   90.00
#
_symmetry.space_group_name_H-M   'P 1'
#
loop_
_entity.id
_entity.type
_entity.pdbx_description
1 polymer ?
#
loop_
_entity_poly.entity_id
_entity_poly.type
_entity_poly.pdbx_seq_one_letter_code
_entity_poly.pdbx_strand_id
1 'polypeptide(L)'
;MTDLKKSGLLRTYYRDKLRGYRLGVRAKNRLLDNWPERFASYLTGDTDTNRLKSEIGRRLRLHRLAETYVTMDNAGVGLFQDEKPKVFAPQGYSDGAVKYPSFYSSREVKEMGVDTTQIRSSRFTGVLLTSGGIYVTYNSSAALMKWRYKSEMRVKALMWSVLCQQRLTGQYNADAVQGVILGESMELAYQMLTSTGGAKHDYFMLDGSYDHFFFFTNDHQGEVLLALLCDCAKTAQLNDILKQGLTTRATSRAIEHDAFEADGTPVLFCYFFDLPRIARFNSALDLMDSSGTIICFDFQVDVLRRYCGSRVRFQTIDFIKFERRFFP
;
A
#
# COMPACT_ATOMS: atom_id res chain seq x y z
N MET A 1 -8.62 10.73 -24.11
CA MET A 1 -7.15 10.96 -24.30
C MET A 1 -6.82 11.77 -25.57
N THR A 2 -7.47 11.48 -26.70
CA THR A 2 -7.21 12.15 -28.00
C THR A 2 -7.43 13.67 -27.95
N ASP A 3 -8.46 14.13 -27.24
CA ASP A 3 -8.81 15.57 -27.21
C ASP A 3 -7.84 16.40 -26.37
N LEU A 4 -7.31 15.84 -25.27
CA LEU A 4 -6.25 16.48 -24.49
C LEU A 4 -4.96 16.66 -25.30
N LYS A 5 -4.68 15.74 -26.23
CA LYS A 5 -3.55 15.88 -27.16
C LYS A 5 -3.83 16.93 -28.23
N LYS A 6 -5.01 16.88 -28.87
CA LYS A 6 -5.42 17.84 -29.91
C LYS A 6 -5.44 19.29 -29.39
N SER A 7 -5.89 19.49 -28.15
CA SER A 7 -5.92 20.82 -27.50
C SER A 7 -4.54 21.31 -27.01
N GLY A 8 -3.49 20.48 -27.11
CA GLY A 8 -2.13 20.79 -26.68
C GLY A 8 -1.93 20.75 -25.16
N LEU A 9 -2.90 20.20 -24.41
CA LEU A 9 -2.82 20.03 -22.96
C LEU A 9 -1.90 18.87 -22.57
N LEU A 10 -1.84 17.82 -23.38
CA LEU A 10 -0.91 16.71 -23.19
C LEU A 10 -0.03 16.50 -24.42
N ARG A 11 1.25 16.23 -24.21
CA ARG A 11 2.18 15.81 -25.25
C ARG A 11 2.62 14.38 -25.00
N THR A 12 2.79 13.61 -26.08
CA THR A 12 3.34 12.26 -26.02
C THR A 12 4.85 12.35 -26.15
N TYR A 13 5.57 11.57 -25.36
CA TYR A 13 7.00 11.37 -25.48
C TYR A 13 7.25 9.88 -25.67
N TYR A 14 7.80 9.51 -26.82
CA TYR A 14 8.10 8.11 -27.12
C TYR A 14 9.60 7.94 -27.35
N ARG A 15 10.24 7.12 -26.52
CA ARG A 15 11.66 6.79 -26.63
C ARG A 15 11.92 5.46 -25.93
N ASP A 16 12.85 4.66 -26.44
CA ASP A 16 13.25 3.37 -25.86
C ASP A 16 12.07 2.40 -25.67
N LYS A 17 11.14 2.40 -26.63
CA LYS A 17 9.88 1.63 -26.61
C LYS A 17 8.92 1.97 -25.45
N LEU A 18 9.20 3.02 -24.69
CA LEU A 18 8.32 3.52 -23.64
C LEU A 18 7.56 4.76 -24.11
N ARG A 19 6.23 4.70 -23.96
CA ARG A 19 5.34 5.85 -24.17
C ARG A 19 5.12 6.56 -22.84
N GLY A 20 5.53 7.82 -22.78
CA GLY A 20 5.25 8.72 -21.66
C GLY A 20 4.33 9.85 -22.08
N TYR A 21 3.73 10.47 -21.07
CA TYR A 21 2.87 11.63 -21.22
C TYR A 21 3.43 12.80 -20.42
N ARG A 22 3.30 14.01 -20.96
CA ARG A 22 3.70 15.24 -20.27
C ARG A 22 2.67 16.33 -20.46
N LEU A 23 2.54 17.19 -19.47
CA LEU A 23 1.75 18.41 -19.60
C LEU A 23 2.36 19.32 -20.68
N GLY A 24 1.52 19.79 -21.59
CA GLY A 24 1.86 20.89 -22.50
C GLY A 24 1.86 22.23 -21.76
N VAL A 25 2.48 23.25 -22.36
CA VAL A 25 2.57 24.60 -21.76
C VAL A 25 1.19 25.15 -21.39
N ARG A 26 0.19 24.96 -22.27
CA ARG A 26 -1.21 25.37 -22.01
C ARG A 26 -1.79 24.72 -20.76
N ALA A 27 -1.54 23.43 -20.54
CA ALA A 27 -2.02 22.76 -19.34
C ALA A 27 -1.30 23.26 -18.09
N LYS A 28 0.02 23.45 -18.15
CA LYS A 28 0.80 23.98 -17.02
C LYS A 28 0.30 25.36 -16.60
N ASN A 29 0.11 26.26 -17.55
CA ASN A 29 -0.40 27.61 -17.27
C ASN A 29 -1.81 27.53 -16.66
N ARG A 30 -2.73 26.78 -17.27
CA ARG A 30 -4.09 26.61 -16.71
C ARG A 30 -4.07 26.08 -15.27
N LEU A 31 -3.23 25.09 -14.96
CA LEU A 31 -3.13 24.55 -13.60
C LEU A 31 -2.59 25.58 -12.61
N LEU A 32 -1.59 26.36 -13.01
CA LEU A 32 -1.02 27.43 -12.18
C LEU A 32 -1.98 28.61 -12.00
N ASP A 33 -2.74 28.98 -13.03
CA ASP A 33 -3.69 30.10 -12.99
C ASP A 33 -4.90 29.78 -12.09
N ASN A 34 -5.37 28.52 -12.11
CA ASN A 34 -6.57 28.12 -11.36
C ASN A 34 -6.26 27.59 -9.95
N TRP A 35 -5.12 26.91 -9.76
CA TRP A 35 -4.74 26.29 -8.48
C TRP A 35 -3.24 26.47 -8.18
N PRO A 36 -2.77 27.71 -7.99
CA PRO A 36 -1.35 27.99 -7.79
C PRO A 36 -0.79 27.28 -6.56
N GLU A 37 -1.51 27.26 -5.45
CA GLU A 37 -1.04 26.63 -4.20
C GLU A 37 -0.75 25.13 -4.36
N ARG A 38 -1.52 24.45 -5.22
CA ARG A 38 -1.37 23.03 -5.52
C ARG A 38 -0.21 22.74 -6.46
N PHE A 39 -0.06 23.53 -7.52
CA PHE A 39 0.82 23.18 -8.64
C PHE A 39 2.13 23.96 -8.71
N ALA A 40 2.27 25.07 -7.98
CA ALA A 40 3.46 25.92 -8.04
C ALA A 40 4.74 25.13 -7.72
N SER A 41 4.74 24.31 -6.66
CA SER A 41 5.89 23.51 -6.22
C SER A 41 6.33 22.44 -7.23
N TYR A 42 5.46 22.06 -8.17
CA TYR A 42 5.72 21.04 -9.18
C TYR A 42 6.06 21.60 -10.56
N LEU A 43 5.50 22.76 -10.91
CA LEU A 43 5.50 23.28 -12.28
C LEU A 43 6.30 24.58 -12.46
N THR A 44 6.70 25.25 -11.38
CA THR A 44 7.50 26.48 -11.44
C THR A 44 8.98 26.20 -11.18
N GLY A 45 9.84 27.12 -11.65
CA GLY A 45 11.29 27.04 -11.50
C GLY A 45 11.95 25.84 -12.18
N ASP A 46 13.21 25.62 -11.80
CA ASP A 46 14.03 24.49 -12.27
C ASP A 46 13.84 23.24 -11.40
N THR A 47 12.57 22.89 -11.18
CA THR A 47 12.20 21.74 -10.35
C THR A 47 12.36 20.43 -11.11
N ASP A 48 12.72 19.36 -10.38
CA ASP A 48 12.97 18.05 -10.97
C ASP A 48 11.73 17.50 -11.72
N THR A 49 10.54 17.81 -11.23
CA THR A 49 9.25 17.44 -11.84
C THR A 49 8.96 18.13 -13.16
N ASN A 50 9.65 19.24 -13.46
CA ASN A 50 9.46 20.01 -14.68
C ASN A 50 10.40 19.58 -15.82
N ARG A 51 11.48 18.84 -15.50
CA ARG A 51 12.48 18.36 -16.46
C ARG A 51 12.09 17.02 -17.10
N LEU A 52 12.28 16.91 -18.41
CA LEU A 52 12.09 15.65 -19.14
C LEU A 52 13.08 14.58 -18.65
N LYS A 53 12.59 13.36 -18.38
CA LYS A 53 13.44 12.23 -17.99
C LYS A 53 13.65 11.31 -19.19
N SER A 54 14.91 11.14 -19.60
CA SER A 54 15.30 10.26 -20.71
C SER A 54 15.55 8.82 -20.24
N GLU A 55 16.16 8.65 -19.07
CA GLU A 55 16.55 7.33 -18.54
C GLU A 55 15.35 6.39 -18.36
N ILE A 56 15.48 5.16 -18.85
CA ILE A 56 14.45 4.11 -18.78
C ILE A 56 14.08 3.83 -17.32
N GLY A 57 15.08 3.53 -16.47
CA GLY A 57 14.85 3.17 -15.06
C GLY A 57 14.13 4.28 -14.28
N ARG A 58 14.45 5.54 -14.56
CA ARG A 58 13.79 6.70 -13.95
C ARG A 58 12.35 6.85 -14.41
N ARG A 59 12.06 6.65 -15.71
CA ARG A 59 10.69 6.68 -16.25
C ARG A 59 9.83 5.56 -15.68
N LEU A 60 10.36 4.34 -15.58
CA LEU A 60 9.64 3.21 -14.95
C LEU A 60 9.37 3.46 -13.46
N ARG A 61 10.28 4.13 -12.74
CA ARG A 61 10.03 4.55 -11.35
C ARG A 61 8.92 5.59 -11.25
N LEU A 62 8.89 6.57 -12.17
CA LEU A 62 7.82 7.57 -12.22
C LEU A 62 6.48 6.96 -12.62
N HIS A 63 6.48 5.95 -13.49
CA HIS A 63 5.27 5.22 -13.84
C HIS A 63 4.67 4.51 -12.61
N ARG A 64 5.50 3.78 -11.84
CA ARG A 64 5.08 3.18 -10.58
C ARG A 64 4.55 4.19 -9.56
N LEU A 65 5.18 5.36 -9.47
CA LEU A 65 4.69 6.42 -8.59
C LEU A 65 3.34 6.96 -9.08
N ALA A 66 3.13 7.07 -10.39
CA ALA A 66 1.85 7.48 -10.97
C ALA A 66 0.75 6.44 -10.72
N GLU A 67 1.04 5.14 -10.87
CA GLU A 67 0.13 4.06 -10.48
C GLU A 67 -0.28 4.20 -9.01
N THR A 68 0.70 4.38 -8.10
CA THR A 68 0.39 4.59 -6.67
C THR A 68 -0.52 5.79 -6.45
N TYR A 69 -0.26 6.93 -7.11
CA TYR A 69 -1.14 8.08 -6.96
C TYR A 69 -2.55 7.80 -7.47
N VAL A 70 -2.71 7.18 -8.64
CA VAL A 70 -4.03 6.85 -9.19
C VAL A 70 -4.80 5.91 -8.25
N THR A 71 -4.16 4.84 -7.77
CA THR A 71 -4.78 3.89 -6.83
C THR A 71 -5.18 4.57 -5.51
N MET A 72 -4.35 5.47 -4.99
CA MET A 72 -4.65 6.24 -3.78
C MET A 72 -5.83 7.21 -4.00
N ASP A 73 -5.83 7.96 -5.11
CA ASP A 73 -6.91 8.90 -5.47
C ASP A 73 -8.25 8.18 -5.63
N ASN A 74 -8.27 7.07 -6.38
CA ASN A 74 -9.45 6.25 -6.58
C ASN A 74 -9.97 5.63 -5.27
N ALA A 75 -9.08 5.35 -4.31
CA ALA A 75 -9.45 4.91 -2.96
C ALA A 75 -9.93 6.06 -2.04
N GLY A 76 -10.02 7.30 -2.54
CA GLY A 76 -10.45 8.48 -1.79
C GLY A 76 -9.39 9.03 -0.82
N VAL A 77 -8.11 8.70 -1.03
CA VAL A 77 -7.00 9.18 -0.20
C VAL A 77 -6.54 10.56 -0.64
N GLY A 78 -6.39 11.49 0.30
CA GLY A 78 -5.89 12.84 0.03
C GLY A 78 -4.45 12.83 -0.50
N LEU A 79 -4.23 13.39 -1.69
CA LEU A 79 -2.93 13.42 -2.35
C LEU A 79 -2.24 14.78 -2.29
N PHE A 80 -2.99 15.86 -2.46
CA PHE A 80 -2.41 17.17 -2.70
C PHE A 80 -1.92 17.82 -1.41
N GLN A 81 -0.77 18.50 -1.47
CA GLN A 81 -0.13 19.09 -0.29
C GLN A 81 -0.97 20.18 0.38
N ASP A 82 -1.79 20.89 -0.41
CA ASP A 82 -2.72 21.92 0.06
C ASP A 82 -3.94 21.35 0.79
N GLU A 83 -4.27 20.07 0.56
CA GLU A 83 -5.48 19.43 1.10
C GLU A 83 -5.22 18.55 2.33
N LYS A 84 -3.96 18.38 2.74
CA LYS A 84 -3.60 17.46 3.82
C LYS A 84 -2.67 18.10 4.86
N PRO A 85 -2.65 17.60 6.11
CA PRO A 85 -1.79 18.17 7.15
C PRO A 85 -0.32 18.08 6.75
N LYS A 86 0.48 19.09 7.07
CA LYS A 86 1.90 19.17 6.65
C LYS A 86 2.83 18.34 7.56
N VAL A 87 2.45 17.09 7.82
CA VAL A 87 3.10 16.18 8.78
C VAL A 87 4.60 16.05 8.56
N PHE A 88 5.06 16.04 7.31
CA PHE A 88 6.48 15.87 6.97
C PHE A 88 7.22 17.19 6.66
N ALA A 89 6.65 18.35 7.01
CA ALA A 89 7.30 19.62 6.76
C ALA A 89 8.65 19.76 7.51
N PRO A 90 9.64 20.49 6.96
CA PRO A 90 10.96 20.66 7.59
C PRO A 90 10.89 21.27 9.00
N GLN A 91 9.98 22.22 9.22
CA GLN A 91 9.78 22.90 10.50
C GLN A 91 9.09 22.04 11.57
N GLY A 92 8.78 20.78 11.28
CA GLY A 92 7.96 19.93 12.13
C GLY A 92 6.47 20.15 11.89
N TYR A 93 5.66 19.50 12.73
CA TYR A 93 4.21 19.54 12.66
C TYR A 93 3.64 19.37 14.07
N SER A 94 2.70 20.24 14.44
CA SER A 94 2.04 20.27 15.74
C SER A 94 0.55 20.59 15.65
N ASP A 95 -0.03 20.58 14.43
CA ASP A 95 -1.38 21.10 14.16
C ASP A 95 -2.50 20.09 14.50
N GLY A 96 -2.18 19.03 15.23
CA GLY A 96 -3.12 18.02 15.72
C GLY A 96 -3.11 16.71 14.93
N ALA A 97 -4.13 15.87 15.11
CA ALA A 97 -4.15 14.52 14.56
C ALA A 97 -4.46 14.44 13.05
N VAL A 98 -3.99 13.38 12.40
CA VAL A 98 -4.44 13.00 11.05
C VAL A 98 -5.87 12.45 11.14
N LYS A 99 -6.84 13.16 10.57
CA LYS A 99 -8.28 12.80 10.67
C LYS A 99 -8.80 12.00 9.48
N TYR A 100 -8.24 12.24 8.30
CA TYR A 100 -8.64 11.60 7.05
C TYR A 100 -7.43 10.97 6.36
N PRO A 101 -7.64 9.88 5.60
CA PRO A 101 -6.57 9.21 4.87
C PRO A 101 -5.80 10.18 3.97
N SER A 102 -4.49 10.23 4.12
CA SER A 102 -3.60 11.13 3.39
C SER A 102 -2.32 10.42 3.00
N PHE A 103 -1.98 10.47 1.71
CA PHE A 103 -0.76 9.85 1.18
C PHE A 103 0.35 10.89 1.01
N TYR A 104 1.50 10.65 1.62
CA TYR A 104 2.69 11.50 1.51
C TYR A 104 3.74 10.79 0.68
N SER A 105 4.08 11.37 -0.47
CA SER A 105 5.07 10.78 -1.35
C SER A 105 6.43 10.68 -0.67
N SER A 106 7.26 9.74 -1.13
CA SER A 106 8.64 9.63 -0.67
C SER A 106 9.46 10.90 -0.90
N ARG A 107 9.03 11.79 -1.81
CA ARG A 107 9.61 13.13 -1.96
C ARG A 107 9.26 14.01 -0.76
N GLU A 108 7.98 14.10 -0.40
CA GLU A 108 7.49 14.87 0.74
C GLU A 108 8.13 14.39 2.05
N VAL A 109 8.21 13.08 2.26
CA VAL A 109 8.90 12.53 3.43
C VAL A 109 10.37 12.99 3.48
N LYS A 110 11.05 13.04 2.33
CA LYS A 110 12.46 13.46 2.22
C LYS A 110 12.66 14.97 2.37
N GLU A 111 11.60 15.78 2.32
CA GLU A 111 11.70 17.23 2.55
C GLU A 111 12.10 17.55 4.00
N MET A 112 11.90 16.63 4.94
CA MET A 112 12.41 16.74 6.33
C MET A 112 13.94 16.92 6.42
N GLY A 113 14.71 16.62 5.36
CA GLY A 113 16.13 16.93 5.30
C GLY A 113 17.04 15.82 5.85
N VAL A 114 17.99 16.18 6.71
CA VAL A 114 19.14 15.33 7.10
C VAL A 114 18.70 14.00 7.73
N ASP A 115 17.59 13.99 8.47
CA ASP A 115 17.03 12.81 9.13
C ASP A 115 16.64 11.69 8.14
N THR A 116 16.47 12.04 6.85
CA THR A 116 16.07 11.10 5.80
C THR A 116 17.24 10.54 4.98
N THR A 117 18.47 10.97 5.27
CA THR A 117 19.67 10.48 4.57
C THR A 117 19.80 8.95 4.63
N GLN A 118 19.43 8.37 5.78
CA GLN A 118 19.46 6.92 6.04
C GLN A 118 18.44 6.09 5.25
N ILE A 119 17.40 6.72 4.68
CA ILE A 119 16.33 6.05 3.89
C ILE A 119 16.41 6.36 2.39
N ARG A 120 17.45 7.05 1.92
CA ARG A 120 17.59 7.42 0.49
C ARG A 120 17.61 6.22 -0.46
N SER A 121 18.10 5.08 0.00
CA SER A 121 18.18 3.84 -0.79
C SER A 121 16.91 3.00 -0.79
N SER A 122 15.91 3.31 0.06
CA SER A 122 14.65 2.59 0.07
C SER A 122 13.83 2.89 -1.19
N ARG A 123 13.05 1.88 -1.60
CA ARG A 123 12.17 1.94 -2.78
C ARG A 123 10.72 2.29 -2.44
N PHE A 124 10.41 2.64 -1.19
CA PHE A 124 9.07 3.08 -0.83
C PHE A 124 8.62 4.25 -1.73
N THR A 125 7.37 4.20 -2.18
CA THR A 125 6.76 5.24 -3.01
C THR A 125 6.27 6.40 -2.15
N GLY A 126 5.86 6.13 -0.91
CA GLY A 126 5.41 7.10 0.08
C GLY A 126 4.85 6.44 1.34
N VAL A 127 4.12 7.20 2.12
CA VAL A 127 3.52 6.79 3.39
C VAL A 127 2.06 7.22 3.38
N LEU A 128 1.15 6.27 3.53
CA LEU A 128 -0.27 6.52 3.77
C LEU A 128 -0.49 6.64 5.28
N LEU A 129 -1.06 7.75 5.71
CA LEU A 129 -1.50 7.96 7.09
C LEU A 129 -3.03 7.93 7.13
N THR A 130 -3.59 7.13 8.02
CA THR A 130 -5.02 7.12 8.32
C THR A 130 -5.23 7.57 9.77
N SER A 131 -6.48 7.65 10.23
CA SER A 131 -6.75 7.91 11.64
C SER A 131 -6.19 6.83 12.57
N GLY A 132 -6.07 5.59 12.09
CA GLY A 132 -5.70 4.42 12.90
C GLY A 132 -4.40 3.70 12.50
N GLY A 133 -3.74 4.06 11.40
CA GLY A 133 -2.56 3.33 10.93
C GLY A 133 -1.56 4.16 10.14
N ILE A 134 -0.32 3.66 10.09
CA ILE A 134 0.80 4.19 9.31
C ILE A 134 1.20 3.10 8.31
N TYR A 135 1.09 3.37 7.02
CA TYR A 135 1.36 2.39 5.98
C TYR A 135 2.49 2.87 5.08
N VAL A 136 3.67 2.26 5.23
CA VAL A 136 4.77 2.48 4.29
C VAL A 136 4.42 1.78 2.98
N THR A 137 4.26 2.57 1.93
CA THR A 137 3.75 2.08 0.64
C THR A 137 4.88 1.80 -0.33
N TYR A 138 4.75 0.69 -1.04
CA TYR A 138 5.62 0.25 -2.12
C TYR A 138 4.77 -0.02 -3.38
N ASN A 139 5.40 0.00 -4.54
CA ASN A 139 4.78 -0.46 -5.78
C ASN A 139 5.77 -1.34 -6.55
N SER A 140 5.38 -2.60 -6.75
CA SER A 140 6.17 -3.61 -7.44
C SER A 140 5.81 -3.73 -8.93
N SER A 141 4.68 -3.14 -9.36
CA SER A 141 4.15 -3.25 -10.74
C SER A 141 4.03 -4.72 -11.14
N ALA A 142 4.64 -5.15 -12.24
CA ALA A 142 4.49 -6.50 -12.80
C ALA A 142 5.38 -7.59 -12.19
N ALA A 143 6.38 -7.24 -11.36
CA ALA A 143 7.45 -8.17 -10.98
C ALA A 143 8.00 -7.91 -9.58
N LEU A 144 8.63 -8.91 -8.97
CA LEU A 144 9.27 -8.77 -7.66
C LEU A 144 10.23 -7.58 -7.63
N MET A 145 10.03 -6.67 -6.69
CA MET A 145 10.92 -5.55 -6.53
C MET A 145 12.23 -5.95 -5.85
N LYS A 146 13.28 -5.17 -6.12
CA LYS A 146 14.52 -5.30 -5.35
C LYS A 146 14.30 -4.86 -3.92
N TRP A 147 14.64 -5.72 -2.97
CA TRP A 147 14.35 -5.54 -1.56
C TRP A 147 15.63 -5.59 -0.74
N ARG A 148 15.71 -4.77 0.31
CA ARG A 148 16.86 -4.75 1.22
C ARG A 148 16.37 -4.56 2.65
N TYR A 149 16.26 -5.65 3.39
CA TYR A 149 15.82 -5.66 4.80
C TYR A 149 16.35 -4.48 5.62
N LYS A 150 17.68 -4.28 5.67
CA LYS A 150 18.31 -3.20 6.44
C LYS A 150 17.88 -1.79 6.00
N SER A 151 17.54 -1.59 4.73
CA SER A 151 17.03 -0.29 4.25
C SER A 151 15.59 -0.08 4.70
N GLU A 152 14.76 -1.12 4.67
CA GLU A 152 13.34 -1.01 5.02
C GLU A 152 13.14 -0.93 6.54
N MET A 153 13.96 -1.60 7.34
CA MET A 153 13.99 -1.41 8.79
C MET A 153 14.31 0.03 9.20
N ARG A 154 15.18 0.73 8.46
CA ARG A 154 15.45 2.16 8.71
C ARG A 154 14.25 3.03 8.35
N VAL A 155 13.48 2.67 7.32
CA VAL A 155 12.22 3.37 6.99
C VAL A 155 11.22 3.16 8.12
N LYS A 156 10.97 1.92 8.54
CA LYS A 156 10.06 1.60 9.65
C LYS A 156 10.46 2.36 10.92
N ALA A 157 11.74 2.31 11.31
CA ALA A 157 12.26 3.01 12.49
C ALA A 157 12.14 4.53 12.38
N LEU A 158 12.44 5.12 11.22
CA LEU A 158 12.28 6.56 11.01
C LEU A 158 10.80 6.97 11.09
N MET A 159 9.90 6.22 10.45
CA MET A 159 8.46 6.51 10.48
C MET A 159 7.91 6.41 11.89
N TRP A 160 8.29 5.38 12.64
CA TRP A 160 7.92 5.24 14.04
C TRP A 160 8.42 6.43 14.89
N SER A 161 9.70 6.79 14.77
CA SER A 161 10.29 7.90 15.54
C SER A 161 9.62 9.23 15.20
N VAL A 162 9.52 9.57 13.92
CA VAL A 162 8.95 10.86 13.48
C VAL A 162 7.47 10.95 13.81
N LEU A 163 6.68 9.93 13.49
CA LEU A 163 5.22 10.00 13.61
C LEU A 163 4.78 9.73 15.04
N CYS A 164 5.25 8.66 15.68
CA CYS A 164 4.74 8.26 16.99
C CYS A 164 5.38 9.02 18.15
N GLN A 165 6.61 9.52 18.01
CA GLN A 165 7.32 10.19 19.13
C GLN A 165 7.39 11.70 18.99
N GLN A 166 7.39 12.25 17.77
CA GLN A 166 7.68 13.67 17.55
C GLN A 166 6.47 14.47 17.05
N ARG A 167 5.74 13.97 16.04
CA ARG A 167 4.79 14.79 15.28
C ARG A 167 3.32 14.44 15.51
N LEU A 168 3.01 13.18 15.81
CA LEU A 168 1.65 12.66 16.04
C LEU A 168 1.60 11.85 17.33
N THR A 169 2.30 12.33 18.35
CA THR A 169 2.42 11.68 19.66
C THR A 169 1.04 11.41 20.27
N GLY A 170 0.81 10.15 20.66
CA GLY A 170 -0.45 9.70 21.24
C GLY A 170 -1.53 9.32 20.22
N GLN A 171 -1.33 9.56 18.92
CA GLN A 171 -2.28 9.09 17.90
C GLN A 171 -2.08 7.61 17.56
N TYR A 172 -0.83 7.15 17.48
CA TYR A 172 -0.49 5.81 17.01
C TYR A 172 0.22 4.98 18.08
N ASN A 173 -0.04 3.68 18.08
CA ASN A 173 0.63 2.71 18.95
C ASN A 173 2.02 2.32 18.43
N ALA A 174 2.80 1.60 19.26
CA ALA A 174 4.16 1.18 18.91
C ALA A 174 4.21 0.30 17.64
N ASP A 175 3.17 -0.51 17.40
CA ASP A 175 3.09 -1.46 16.28
C ASP A 175 2.34 -0.90 15.06
N ALA A 176 2.08 0.42 15.03
CA ALA A 176 1.24 1.05 14.01
C ALA A 176 1.89 1.16 12.62
N VAL A 177 3.21 0.94 12.51
CA VAL A 177 3.94 1.05 11.23
C VAL A 177 3.91 -0.27 10.48
N GLN A 178 3.07 -0.32 9.45
CA GLN A 178 2.77 -1.48 8.63
C GLN A 178 3.21 -1.25 7.18
N GLY A 179 3.30 -2.32 6.40
CA GLY A 179 3.63 -2.26 4.98
C GLY A 179 2.37 -2.35 4.10
N VAL A 180 2.34 -1.61 3.00
CA VAL A 180 1.41 -1.83 1.89
C VAL A 180 2.22 -1.94 0.61
N ILE A 181 1.96 -2.96 -0.19
CA ILE A 181 2.55 -3.08 -1.52
C ILE A 181 1.46 -3.17 -2.57
N LEU A 182 1.63 -2.37 -3.61
CA LEU A 182 0.79 -2.39 -4.78
C LEU A 182 1.45 -3.23 -5.88
N GLY A 183 0.66 -4.05 -6.58
CA GLY A 183 1.13 -4.92 -7.65
C GLY A 183 0.12 -5.05 -8.79
N GLU A 184 0.54 -5.49 -9.96
CA GLU A 184 -0.35 -5.54 -11.14
C GLU A 184 -1.43 -6.63 -11.04
N SER A 185 -1.17 -7.73 -10.32
CA SER A 185 -2.11 -8.85 -10.25
C SER A 185 -1.89 -9.74 -9.02
N MET A 186 -2.88 -10.58 -8.72
CA MET A 186 -2.77 -11.62 -7.70
C MET A 186 -1.64 -12.63 -7.98
N GLU A 187 -1.24 -12.83 -9.23
CA GLU A 187 -0.10 -13.70 -9.56
C GLU A 187 1.20 -13.15 -8.96
N LEU A 188 1.36 -11.82 -8.91
CA LEU A 188 2.51 -11.23 -8.22
C LEU A 188 2.43 -11.49 -6.70
N ALA A 189 1.23 -11.47 -6.11
CA ALA A 189 1.05 -11.81 -4.71
C ALA A 189 1.51 -13.26 -4.42
N TYR A 190 1.19 -14.21 -5.32
CA TYR A 190 1.69 -15.59 -5.26
C TYR A 190 3.23 -15.64 -5.32
N GLN A 191 3.83 -14.94 -6.28
CA GLN A 191 5.28 -14.84 -6.41
C GLN A 191 5.91 -14.28 -5.14
N MET A 192 5.30 -13.28 -4.52
CA MET A 192 5.78 -12.69 -3.27
C MET A 192 5.72 -13.66 -2.09
N LEU A 193 4.63 -14.42 -1.94
CA LEU A 193 4.48 -15.44 -0.89
C LEU A 193 5.49 -16.59 -1.00
N THR A 194 5.89 -16.93 -2.23
CA THR A 194 6.81 -18.05 -2.53
C THR A 194 8.27 -17.60 -2.71
N SER A 195 8.53 -16.29 -2.69
CA SER A 195 9.84 -15.76 -3.05
C SER A 195 10.89 -16.05 -1.97
N THR A 196 12.03 -16.56 -2.43
CA THR A 196 13.26 -16.76 -1.62
C THR A 196 14.28 -15.62 -1.81
N GLY A 197 13.89 -14.53 -2.49
CA GLY A 197 14.77 -13.40 -2.80
C GLY A 197 15.67 -13.60 -4.03
N GLY A 198 15.52 -14.74 -4.72
CA GLY A 198 16.33 -15.13 -5.89
C GLY A 198 17.77 -15.50 -5.53
N ALA A 199 18.55 -15.94 -6.52
CA ALA A 199 19.92 -16.46 -6.29
C ALA A 199 20.86 -15.48 -5.56
N LYS A 200 20.66 -14.17 -5.77
CA LYS A 200 21.46 -13.11 -5.13
C LYS A 200 20.83 -12.55 -3.85
N HIS A 201 19.67 -13.06 -3.43
CA HIS A 201 18.91 -12.56 -2.28
C HIS A 201 18.70 -11.04 -2.32
N ASP A 202 18.48 -10.49 -3.52
CA ASP A 202 18.32 -9.04 -3.76
C ASP A 202 16.90 -8.64 -4.18
N TYR A 203 15.98 -9.62 -4.26
CA TYR A 203 14.55 -9.42 -4.49
C TYR A 203 13.74 -9.60 -3.20
N PHE A 204 12.48 -9.18 -3.24
CA PHE A 204 11.54 -9.34 -2.13
C PHE A 204 11.55 -10.76 -1.57
N MET A 205 11.54 -10.85 -0.25
CA MET A 205 11.27 -12.06 0.51
C MET A 205 10.63 -11.63 1.82
N LEU A 206 9.82 -12.51 2.42
CA LEU A 206 9.26 -12.27 3.75
C LEU A 206 10.38 -12.37 4.78
N ASP A 207 10.88 -11.21 5.19
CA ASP A 207 12.05 -11.06 6.06
C ASP A 207 11.72 -10.56 7.48
N GLY A 208 10.42 -10.41 7.78
CA GLY A 208 9.94 -9.91 9.07
C GLY A 208 10.12 -8.40 9.27
N SER A 209 10.40 -7.63 8.21
CA SER A 209 10.49 -6.16 8.31
C SER A 209 9.20 -5.51 8.82
N TYR A 210 8.05 -6.04 8.42
CA TYR A 210 6.74 -5.61 8.89
C TYR A 210 5.96 -6.80 9.46
N ASP A 211 5.28 -6.57 10.59
CA ASP A 211 4.41 -7.57 11.23
C ASP A 211 3.16 -7.84 10.39
N HIS A 212 2.70 -6.78 9.72
CA HIS A 212 1.63 -6.76 8.72
C HIS A 212 2.15 -6.14 7.41
N PHE A 213 1.97 -6.85 6.29
CA PHE A 213 2.34 -6.35 4.97
C PHE A 213 1.25 -6.71 3.95
N PHE A 214 0.37 -5.75 3.68
CA PHE A 214 -0.80 -5.95 2.82
C PHE A 214 -0.43 -5.84 1.34
N PHE A 215 -1.01 -6.71 0.53
CA PHE A 215 -0.92 -6.66 -0.93
C PHE A 215 -2.24 -6.20 -1.53
N PHE A 216 -2.20 -5.19 -2.40
CA PHE A 216 -3.34 -4.77 -3.21
C PHE A 216 -2.98 -4.71 -4.69
N THR A 217 -3.93 -5.07 -5.55
CA THR A 217 -3.81 -4.95 -6.99
C THR A 217 -3.91 -3.48 -7.44
N ASN A 218 -3.22 -3.11 -8.52
CA ASN A 218 -3.31 -1.78 -9.16
C ASN A 218 -4.53 -1.71 -10.08
N ASP A 219 -5.69 -2.14 -9.58
CA ASP A 219 -6.97 -2.10 -10.27
C ASP A 219 -8.10 -1.78 -9.28
N HIS A 220 -9.32 -1.76 -9.79
CA HIS A 220 -10.51 -1.43 -9.02
C HIS A 220 -10.68 -2.28 -7.75
N GLN A 221 -10.30 -3.56 -7.79
CA GLN A 221 -10.40 -4.43 -6.61
C GLN A 221 -9.46 -3.95 -5.50
N GLY A 222 -8.20 -3.68 -5.85
CA GLY A 222 -7.23 -3.16 -4.88
C GLY A 222 -7.54 -1.74 -4.40
N GLU A 223 -8.15 -0.91 -5.24
CA GLU A 223 -8.64 0.43 -4.86
C GLU A 223 -9.73 0.35 -3.78
N VAL A 224 -10.72 -0.53 -3.95
CA VAL A 224 -11.79 -0.76 -2.95
C VAL A 224 -11.22 -1.34 -1.66
N LEU A 225 -10.26 -2.27 -1.73
CA LEU A 225 -9.60 -2.82 -0.53
C LEU A 225 -8.76 -1.77 0.20
N LEU A 226 -8.08 -0.88 -0.53
CA LEU A 226 -7.34 0.22 0.05
C LEU A 226 -8.27 1.23 0.72
N ALA A 227 -9.43 1.52 0.12
CA ALA A 227 -10.46 2.35 0.72
C ALA A 227 -11.02 1.71 2.01
N LEU A 228 -11.21 0.38 2.02
CA LEU A 228 -11.59 -0.36 3.21
C LEU A 228 -10.51 -0.28 4.31
N LEU A 229 -9.23 -0.47 3.96
CA LEU A 229 -8.11 -0.32 4.90
C LEU A 229 -8.09 1.06 5.56
N CYS A 230 -8.48 2.09 4.81
CA CYS A 230 -8.56 3.46 5.29
C CYS A 230 -9.76 3.74 6.21
N ASP A 231 -10.79 2.88 6.20
CA ASP A 231 -12.02 3.04 6.97
C ASP A 231 -12.13 1.98 8.06
N CYS A 232 -11.70 2.34 9.27
CA CYS A 232 -11.71 1.45 10.43
C CYS A 232 -13.12 1.01 10.83
N ALA A 233 -14.15 1.84 10.60
CA ALA A 233 -15.53 1.52 10.94
C ALA A 233 -16.09 0.47 9.98
N LYS A 234 -15.86 0.63 8.67
CA LYS A 234 -16.24 -0.39 7.67
C LYS A 234 -15.45 -1.69 7.84
N THR A 235 -14.16 -1.60 8.18
CA THR A 235 -13.33 -2.77 8.48
C THR A 235 -13.88 -3.52 9.71
N ALA A 236 -14.21 -2.81 10.79
CA ALA A 236 -14.81 -3.40 11.98
C ALA A 236 -16.17 -4.05 11.66
N GLN A 237 -17.03 -3.36 10.90
CA GLN A 237 -18.31 -3.89 10.45
C GLN A 237 -18.17 -5.16 9.62
N LEU A 238 -17.19 -5.23 8.69
CA LEU A 238 -16.91 -6.46 7.94
C LEU A 238 -16.47 -7.57 8.89
N ASN A 239 -15.53 -7.30 9.80
CA ASN A 239 -15.07 -8.27 10.79
C ASN A 239 -16.22 -8.83 11.64
N ASP A 240 -17.16 -7.98 12.06
CA ASP A 240 -18.31 -8.41 12.85
C ASP A 240 -19.24 -9.31 12.05
N ILE A 241 -19.44 -9.05 10.76
CA ILE A 241 -20.20 -9.92 9.85
C ILE A 241 -19.50 -11.27 9.69
N LEU A 242 -18.19 -11.27 9.43
CA LEU A 242 -17.43 -12.51 9.20
C LEU A 242 -17.30 -13.37 10.47
N LYS A 243 -17.37 -12.77 11.66
CA LYS A 243 -17.38 -13.49 12.94
C LYS A 243 -18.70 -14.17 13.26
N GLN A 244 -19.78 -13.88 12.52
CA GLN A 244 -21.08 -14.50 12.78
C GLN A 244 -21.00 -16.02 12.58
N GLY A 245 -21.34 -16.78 13.62
CA GLY A 245 -21.22 -18.25 13.61
C GLY A 245 -19.83 -18.79 13.95
N LEU A 246 -18.84 -17.93 14.21
CA LEU A 246 -17.51 -18.32 14.67
C LEU A 246 -17.35 -18.05 16.17
N THR A 247 -16.38 -18.74 16.78
CA THR A 247 -16.02 -18.54 18.19
C THR A 247 -14.71 -17.78 18.30
N THR A 248 -14.64 -16.81 19.23
CA THR A 248 -13.45 -15.95 19.44
C THR A 248 -12.75 -16.26 20.77
N ARG A 249 -12.90 -17.49 21.29
CA ARG A 249 -12.30 -17.85 22.58
C ARG A 249 -10.79 -17.69 22.50
N ALA A 250 -10.23 -16.90 23.41
CA ALA A 250 -8.79 -16.75 23.61
C ALA A 250 -8.23 -18.08 24.14
N THR A 251 -7.99 -19.02 23.23
CA THR A 251 -7.10 -20.15 23.51
C THR A 251 -5.72 -19.71 23.04
N SER A 252 -4.74 -19.75 23.93
CA SER A 252 -3.34 -19.49 23.60
C SER A 252 -2.83 -20.61 22.69
N ARG A 253 -3.21 -20.56 21.41
CA ARG A 253 -2.72 -21.46 20.37
C ARG A 253 -1.70 -20.72 19.51
N ALA A 254 -0.63 -21.41 19.17
CA ALA A 254 0.49 -20.88 18.40
C ALA A 254 0.18 -20.64 16.90
N ILE A 255 -1.05 -20.90 16.45
CA ILE A 255 -1.50 -20.68 15.07
C ILE A 255 -2.07 -19.27 14.96
N GLU A 256 -1.66 -18.51 13.94
CA GLU A 256 -2.27 -17.22 13.58
C GLU A 256 -3.78 -17.38 13.26
N HIS A 257 -4.67 -16.62 13.86
CA HIS A 257 -6.12 -16.74 13.59
C HIS A 257 -6.88 -15.47 13.97
N ASP A 258 -8.07 -15.30 13.40
CA ASP A 258 -9.04 -14.25 13.76
C ASP A 258 -10.22 -14.82 14.55
N ALA A 259 -10.55 -16.10 14.35
CA ALA A 259 -11.61 -16.82 15.02
C ALA A 259 -11.41 -18.35 14.91
N PHE A 260 -12.37 -19.12 15.41
CA PHE A 260 -12.43 -20.57 15.28
C PHE A 260 -13.81 -21.02 14.82
N GLU A 261 -13.84 -22.09 14.02
CA GLU A 261 -15.06 -22.86 13.78
C GLU A 261 -15.57 -23.51 15.08
N ALA A 262 -16.80 -24.04 15.06
CA ALA A 262 -17.39 -24.70 16.23
C ALA A 262 -16.60 -25.94 16.70
N ASP A 263 -15.89 -26.61 15.79
CA ASP A 263 -15.03 -27.77 16.08
C ASP A 263 -13.61 -27.39 16.54
N GLY A 264 -13.29 -26.09 16.62
CA GLY A 264 -11.97 -25.59 17.03
C GLY A 264 -10.96 -25.45 15.89
N THR A 265 -11.37 -25.64 14.63
CA THR A 265 -10.55 -25.34 13.44
C THR A 265 -10.24 -23.83 13.39
N PRO A 266 -8.97 -23.41 13.24
CA PRO A 266 -8.63 -22.00 13.19
C PRO A 266 -9.10 -21.35 11.89
N VAL A 267 -9.59 -20.11 11.98
CA VAL A 267 -10.08 -19.30 10.86
C VAL A 267 -9.24 -18.04 10.74
N LEU A 268 -8.70 -17.79 9.54
CA LEU A 268 -7.97 -16.57 9.21
C LEU A 268 -8.77 -15.72 8.20
N PHE A 269 -8.93 -14.45 8.49
CA PHE A 269 -9.49 -13.46 7.57
C PHE A 269 -8.36 -12.87 6.71
N CYS A 270 -8.32 -13.27 5.45
CA CYS A 270 -7.28 -12.92 4.48
C CYS A 270 -7.70 -11.85 3.48
N TYR A 271 -8.81 -11.14 3.72
CA TYR A 271 -9.38 -10.22 2.74
C TYR A 271 -8.48 -9.03 2.39
N PHE A 272 -7.56 -8.61 3.28
CA PHE A 272 -6.49 -7.63 2.98
C PHE A 272 -5.20 -8.23 2.42
N PHE A 273 -5.15 -9.54 2.22
CA PHE A 273 -4.00 -10.26 1.69
C PHE A 273 -2.69 -9.94 2.44
N ASP A 274 -2.73 -10.08 3.77
CA ASP A 274 -1.56 -9.84 4.63
C ASP A 274 -0.54 -10.97 4.49
N LEU A 275 0.55 -10.69 3.77
CA LEU A 275 1.52 -11.69 3.35
C LEU A 275 2.18 -12.41 4.55
N PRO A 276 2.72 -11.71 5.57
CA PRO A 276 3.22 -12.35 6.79
C PRO A 276 2.19 -13.24 7.50
N ARG A 277 0.94 -12.78 7.69
CA ARG A 277 -0.09 -13.57 8.39
C ARG A 277 -0.43 -14.84 7.64
N ILE A 278 -0.61 -14.75 6.32
CA ILE A 278 -0.88 -15.91 5.45
C ILE A 278 0.26 -16.93 5.55
N ALA A 279 1.52 -16.47 5.50
CA ALA A 279 2.68 -17.35 5.61
C ALA A 279 2.76 -18.02 6.98
N ARG A 280 2.62 -17.26 8.08
CA ARG A 280 2.63 -17.80 9.45
C ARG A 280 1.51 -18.82 9.67
N PHE A 281 0.30 -18.53 9.20
CA PHE A 281 -0.83 -19.44 9.28
C PHE A 281 -0.55 -20.75 8.55
N ASN A 282 -0.13 -20.66 7.28
CA ASN A 282 0.14 -21.84 6.46
C ASN A 282 1.26 -22.71 7.05
N SER A 283 2.36 -22.08 7.50
CA SER A 283 3.46 -22.78 8.17
C SER A 283 3.03 -23.41 9.49
N ALA A 284 2.21 -22.73 10.30
CA ALA A 284 1.74 -23.30 11.56
C ALA A 284 0.82 -24.50 11.33
N LEU A 285 -0.05 -24.46 10.32
CA LEU A 285 -0.89 -25.61 9.94
C LEU A 285 -0.04 -26.80 9.50
N ASP A 286 0.99 -26.56 8.69
CA ASP A 286 1.95 -27.58 8.24
C ASP A 286 2.69 -28.23 9.43
N LEU A 287 3.25 -27.41 10.32
CA LEU A 287 4.02 -27.87 11.49
C LEU A 287 3.17 -28.68 12.48
N MET A 288 1.87 -28.36 12.59
CA MET A 288 0.96 -29.03 13.50
C MET A 288 0.15 -30.16 12.84
N ASP A 289 0.40 -30.46 11.57
CA ASP A 289 -0.37 -31.41 10.75
C ASP A 289 -1.89 -31.21 10.91
N SER A 290 -2.31 -29.96 10.77
CA SER A 290 -3.68 -29.52 11.02
C SER A 290 -4.32 -28.83 9.82
N SER A 291 -5.65 -28.75 9.82
CA SER A 291 -6.43 -28.02 8.83
C SER A 291 -6.82 -26.63 9.34
N GLY A 292 -7.18 -25.75 8.41
CA GLY A 292 -7.65 -24.40 8.73
C GLY A 292 -8.70 -23.91 7.74
N THR A 293 -9.35 -22.80 8.06
CA THR A 293 -10.24 -22.10 7.12
C THR A 293 -9.68 -20.71 6.82
N ILE A 294 -9.66 -20.34 5.54
CA ILE A 294 -9.37 -18.97 5.11
C ILE A 294 -10.66 -18.34 4.58
N ILE A 295 -10.95 -17.12 5.05
CA ILE A 295 -11.98 -16.26 4.47
C ILE A 295 -11.29 -15.17 3.65
N CYS A 296 -11.54 -15.12 2.35
CA CYS A 296 -10.92 -14.15 1.43
C CYS A 296 -11.95 -13.67 0.40
N PHE A 297 -11.59 -12.69 -0.44
CA PHE A 297 -12.43 -12.36 -1.59
C PHE A 297 -12.34 -13.46 -2.67
N ASP A 298 -13.40 -13.58 -3.46
CA ASP A 298 -13.50 -14.50 -4.59
C ASP A 298 -12.31 -14.41 -5.57
N PHE A 299 -11.86 -13.22 -5.92
CA PHE A 299 -10.72 -13.01 -6.82
C PHE A 299 -9.35 -13.39 -6.22
N GLN A 300 -9.26 -13.59 -4.90
CA GLN A 300 -8.02 -13.97 -4.20
C GLN A 300 -7.86 -15.49 -4.07
N VAL A 301 -8.96 -16.25 -4.20
CA VAL A 301 -9.03 -17.65 -3.76
C VAL A 301 -8.08 -18.56 -4.52
N ASP A 302 -7.91 -18.38 -5.82
CA ASP A 302 -7.09 -19.26 -6.65
C ASP A 302 -5.62 -19.21 -6.27
N VAL A 303 -5.11 -18.02 -5.96
CA VAL A 303 -3.73 -17.82 -5.51
C VAL A 303 -3.52 -18.39 -4.11
N LEU A 304 -4.45 -18.13 -3.19
CA LEU A 304 -4.35 -18.67 -1.83
C LEU A 304 -4.45 -20.20 -1.82
N ARG A 305 -5.30 -20.78 -2.66
CA ARG A 305 -5.41 -22.24 -2.81
C ARG A 305 -4.12 -22.85 -3.33
N ARG A 306 -3.46 -22.22 -4.31
CA ARG A 306 -2.15 -22.66 -4.82
C ARG A 306 -1.07 -22.62 -3.73
N TYR A 307 -1.09 -21.61 -2.85
CA TYR A 307 -0.08 -21.45 -1.81
C TYR A 307 -0.32 -22.34 -0.57
N CYS A 308 -1.57 -22.44 -0.11
CA CYS A 308 -1.94 -23.16 1.11
C CYS A 308 -2.25 -24.65 0.88
N GLY A 309 -2.50 -25.06 -0.37
CA GLY A 309 -2.82 -26.44 -0.72
C GLY A 309 -4.17 -26.92 -0.15
N SER A 310 -4.29 -28.24 0.03
CA SER A 310 -5.55 -28.91 0.43
C SER A 310 -5.86 -28.85 1.92
N ARG A 311 -4.92 -28.42 2.77
CA ARG A 311 -5.11 -28.29 4.23
C ARG A 311 -6.06 -27.16 4.61
N VAL A 312 -6.29 -26.22 3.69
CA VAL A 312 -7.13 -25.05 3.93
C VAL A 312 -8.44 -25.17 3.18
N ARG A 313 -9.54 -25.03 3.91
CA ARG A 313 -10.87 -24.79 3.36
C ARG A 313 -11.04 -23.29 3.08
N PHE A 314 -11.66 -22.95 1.96
CA PHE A 314 -11.91 -21.55 1.58
C PHE A 314 -13.38 -21.18 1.72
N GLN A 315 -13.64 -20.05 2.36
CA GLN A 315 -14.91 -19.34 2.27
C GLN A 315 -14.68 -18.01 1.56
N THR A 316 -15.52 -17.67 0.58
CA THR A 316 -15.30 -16.51 -0.29
C THR A 316 -16.31 -15.41 -0.03
N ILE A 317 -15.83 -14.18 0.07
CA ILE A 317 -16.63 -12.95 0.02
C ILE A 317 -16.81 -12.59 -1.45
N ASP A 318 -18.06 -12.48 -1.91
CA ASP A 318 -18.40 -11.99 -3.24
C ASP A 318 -18.04 -10.49 -3.32
N PHE A 319 -17.06 -10.14 -4.15
CA PHE A 319 -16.53 -8.78 -4.19
C PHE A 319 -17.58 -7.76 -4.62
N ILE A 320 -18.39 -8.08 -5.64
CA ILE A 320 -19.39 -7.16 -6.18
C ILE A 320 -20.51 -6.89 -5.17
N LYS A 321 -20.97 -7.93 -4.45
CA LYS A 321 -21.98 -7.75 -3.38
C LYS A 321 -21.41 -6.98 -2.19
N PHE A 322 -20.16 -7.26 -1.82
CA PHE A 322 -19.48 -6.51 -0.77
C PHE A 322 -19.38 -5.04 -1.14
N GLU A 323 -18.88 -4.73 -2.33
CA GLU A 323 -18.67 -3.35 -2.78
C GLU A 323 -19.98 -2.57 -2.76
N ARG A 324 -21.05 -3.09 -3.38
CA ARG A 324 -22.37 -2.43 -3.39
C ARG A 324 -22.93 -2.13 -2.00
N ARG A 325 -22.55 -2.93 -1.00
CA ARG A 325 -23.03 -2.78 0.38
C ARG A 325 -22.19 -1.78 1.17
N PHE A 326 -20.87 -1.81 0.98
CA PHE A 326 -19.92 -1.03 1.79
C PHE A 326 -19.52 0.30 1.14
N PHE A 327 -19.59 0.40 -0.19
CA PHE A 327 -19.21 1.56 -0.99
C PHE A 327 -20.31 1.86 -2.03
N PRO A 328 -21.50 2.28 -1.58
CA PRO A 328 -22.67 2.48 -2.45
C PRO A 328 -22.59 3.70 -3.37
#